data_AF-A0A841N4K5-F1
#
_entry.id   AF-A0A841N4K5-F1
#
_cell.length_a   1.000
_cell.length_b   1.000
_cell.length_c   1.000
_cell.angle_alpha   90.00
_cell.angle_beta   90.00
_cell.angle_gamma   90.00
#
_symmetry.space_group_name_H-M   'P 1'
#
loop_
_entity.id
_entity.type
_entity.pdbx_description
1 polymer ?
#
loop_
_entity_poly.entity_id
_entity_poly.type
_entity_poly.pdbx_seq_one_letter_code
_entity_poly.pdbx_strand_id
1 'polypeptide(L)'
;MKTFQYLIPEGETYKIKQFFSFHHLILCMWFLIGIAVLTYSDYIKTGIAIIVISSLIIVLLLLKPSKIRVYPYGKILKVDVPGRGRYQDTFDFNQILGFELEALSFARIPLGAYLYVKATDNTGKETKHFLGSSFGKKKMQELSNELDQIFKQ
;
A
#
# COMPACT_ATOMS: atom_id res chain seq x y z
N MET A 1 26.77 0.37 -1.11
CA MET A 1 25.39 -0.16 -1.02
C MET A 1 24.47 0.84 -1.70
N LYS A 2 23.65 0.42 -2.67
CA LYS A 2 22.69 1.32 -3.32
C LYS A 2 21.70 1.82 -2.27
N THR A 3 21.52 3.14 -2.18
CA THR A 3 20.55 3.74 -1.28
C THR A 3 19.19 3.72 -1.95
N PHE A 4 18.35 2.76 -1.57
CA PHE A 4 16.95 2.74 -2.00
C PHE A 4 16.14 3.75 -1.17
N GLN A 5 15.28 4.54 -1.82
CA GLN A 5 14.50 5.59 -1.18
C GLN A 5 13.19 5.06 -0.61
N TYR A 6 12.62 4.03 -1.23
CA TYR A 6 11.30 3.48 -0.87
C TYR A 6 11.36 2.06 -0.31
N LEU A 7 12.52 1.42 -0.38
CA LEU A 7 12.82 0.17 0.31
C LEU A 7 13.61 0.46 1.58
N ILE A 8 12.99 0.19 2.72
CA ILE A 8 13.61 0.38 4.04
C ILE A 8 14.40 -0.89 4.37
N PRO A 9 15.73 -0.82 4.57
CA PRO A 9 16.52 -2.00 4.95
C PRO A 9 16.12 -2.47 6.36
N GLU A 10 15.87 -3.77 6.49
CA GLU A 10 15.54 -4.49 7.73
C GLU A 10 16.45 -5.73 7.79
N GLY A 11 17.70 -5.55 8.23
CA GLY A 11 18.73 -6.58 8.21
C GLY A 11 19.12 -6.99 6.79
N GLU A 12 18.92 -8.26 6.44
CA GLU A 12 19.17 -8.81 5.10
C GLU A 12 17.97 -8.65 4.14
N THR A 13 16.91 -7.97 4.60
CA THR A 13 15.64 -7.84 3.89
C THR A 13 15.29 -6.38 3.63
N TYR A 14 14.38 -6.13 2.70
CA TYR A 14 13.84 -4.80 2.45
C TYR A 14 12.33 -4.76 2.66
N LYS A 15 11.86 -3.76 3.40
CA LYS A 15 10.44 -3.49 3.61
C LYS A 15 9.98 -2.37 2.69
N ILE A 16 8.87 -2.57 1.98
CA ILE A 16 8.29 -1.52 1.13
C ILE A 16 7.70 -0.43 2.04
N LYS A 17 8.09 0.83 1.82
CA LYS A 17 7.52 1.98 2.51
C LYS A 17 6.04 2.14 2.17
N GLN A 18 5.20 2.30 3.19
CA GLN A 18 3.78 2.59 3.00
C GLN A 18 3.59 4.07 2.72
N PHE A 19 2.73 4.40 1.74
CA PHE A 19 2.43 5.78 1.38
C PHE A 19 1.01 6.17 1.77
N PHE A 20 0.80 7.46 1.99
CA PHE A 20 -0.53 8.04 2.08
C PHE A 20 -1.26 7.88 0.73
N SER A 21 -2.39 7.19 0.76
CA SER A 21 -3.32 7.04 -0.37
C SER A 21 -4.50 8.00 -0.24
N PHE A 22 -5.24 8.24 -1.33
CA PHE A 22 -6.40 9.15 -1.37
C PHE A 22 -7.47 8.87 -0.31
N HIS A 23 -7.65 7.61 0.07
CA HIS A 23 -8.58 7.22 1.14
C HIS A 23 -8.27 7.92 2.47
N HIS A 24 -6.99 8.19 2.76
CA HIS A 24 -6.59 8.93 3.96
C HIS A 24 -7.05 10.39 3.88
N LEU A 25 -7.02 10.99 2.69
CA LEU A 25 -7.47 12.37 2.48
C LEU A 25 -8.99 12.48 2.61
N ILE A 26 -9.75 11.51 2.06
CA ILE A 26 -11.20 11.41 2.26
C ILE A 26 -11.52 11.30 3.76
N LEU A 27 -10.83 10.42 4.49
CA LEU A 27 -11.04 10.24 5.93
C LEU A 27 -10.76 11.52 6.73
N CYS A 28 -9.70 12.27 6.38
CA CYS A 28 -9.43 13.57 7.00
C CYS A 28 -10.56 14.58 6.72
N MET A 29 -11.07 14.65 5.49
CA MET A 29 -12.23 15.51 5.20
C MET A 29 -13.46 15.07 5.99
N TRP A 30 -13.72 13.77 6.10
CA TRP A 30 -14.85 13.23 6.84
C TRP A 30 -14.80 13.58 8.33
N PHE A 31 -13.60 13.52 8.92
CA PHE A 31 -13.35 13.97 10.27
C PHE A 31 -13.64 15.47 10.46
N LEU A 32 -13.21 16.31 9.52
CA LEU A 32 -13.52 17.75 9.54
C LEU A 32 -15.02 18.04 9.41
N ILE A 33 -15.74 17.27 8.59
CA ILE A 33 -17.21 17.35 8.51
C ILE A 33 -17.83 17.02 9.87
N GLY A 34 -17.32 16.00 10.56
CA GLY A 34 -17.76 15.67 11.92
C GLY A 34 -17.60 16.84 12.90
N ILE A 35 -16.48 17.56 12.84
CA ILE A 35 -16.23 18.77 13.65
C ILE A 35 -17.21 19.89 13.28
N ALA A 36 -17.44 20.11 11.98
CA ALA A 36 -18.37 21.13 11.52
C ALA A 36 -19.81 20.84 12.00
N VAL A 37 -20.26 19.59 11.90
CA VAL A 37 -21.57 19.16 12.43
C VAL A 37 -21.66 19.38 13.93
N LEU A 38 -20.58 19.13 14.68
CA LEU A 38 -20.56 19.34 16.13
C LEU A 38 -20.64 20.84 16.50
N THR A 39 -20.06 21.72 15.68
CA THR A 39 -19.95 23.16 15.97
C THR A 39 -21.16 23.96 15.47
N TYR A 40 -21.72 23.58 14.32
CA TYR A 40 -22.70 24.39 13.58
C TYR A 40 -24.09 23.75 13.49
N SER A 41 -24.33 22.63 14.18
CA SER A 41 -25.62 21.92 14.12
C SER A 41 -26.06 21.42 15.48
N ASP A 42 -27.38 21.33 15.66
CA ASP A 42 -27.99 20.70 16.84
C ASP A 42 -27.81 19.17 16.87
N TYR A 43 -27.29 18.58 15.78
CA TYR A 43 -27.02 17.14 15.66
C TYR A 43 -25.69 16.72 16.32
N ILE A 44 -25.47 17.13 17.56
CA ILE A 44 -24.25 16.84 18.34
C ILE A 44 -23.95 15.33 18.40
N LYS A 45 -24.98 14.51 18.61
CA LYS A 45 -24.84 13.04 18.66
C LYS A 45 -24.25 12.47 17.36
N THR A 46 -24.68 12.99 16.22
CA THR A 46 -24.20 12.59 14.89
C THR A 46 -22.76 13.04 14.67
N GLY A 47 -22.43 14.29 15.04
CA GLY A 47 -21.07 14.81 14.96
C GLY A 47 -20.07 13.97 15.75
N ILE A 48 -20.41 13.63 17.01
CA ILE A 48 -19.57 12.76 17.86
C ILE A 48 -19.38 11.39 17.21
N ALA A 49 -20.44 10.75 16.71
CA ALA A 49 -20.35 9.44 16.08
C ALA A 49 -19.40 9.45 14.86
N ILE A 50 -19.51 10.48 14.00
CA ILE A 50 -18.63 10.66 12.84
C ILE A 50 -17.17 10.79 13.28
N ILE A 51 -16.88 11.63 14.27
CA ILE A 51 -15.52 11.86 14.78
C ILE A 51 -14.93 10.57 15.35
N VAL A 52 -15.69 9.88 16.21
CA VAL A 52 -15.23 8.63 16.87
C VAL A 52 -14.93 7.56 15.83
N ILE A 53 -15.85 7.29 14.90
CA ILE A 53 -15.64 6.28 13.86
C ILE A 53 -14.45 6.66 12.97
N SER A 54 -14.34 7.92 12.55
CA SER A 54 -13.24 8.38 11.69
C SER A 54 -11.89 8.25 12.39
N SER A 55 -11.80 8.66 13.66
CA SER A 55 -10.59 8.55 14.46
C SER A 55 -10.15 7.09 14.62
N LEU A 56 -11.10 6.18 14.87
CA LEU A 56 -10.83 4.75 14.98
C LEU A 56 -10.25 4.19 13.67
N ILE A 57 -10.84 4.54 12.53
CA ILE A 57 -10.34 4.12 11.22
C ILE A 57 -8.93 4.67 10.97
N ILE A 58 -8.68 5.95 11.29
CA ILE A 58 -7.35 6.57 11.12
C ILE A 58 -6.30 5.84 11.96
N VAL A 59 -6.58 5.57 13.24
CA VAL A 59 -5.67 4.83 14.13
C VAL A 59 -5.39 3.43 13.58
N LEU A 60 -6.42 2.71 13.14
CA LEU A 60 -6.25 1.37 12.55
C LEU A 60 -5.40 1.38 11.27
N LEU A 61 -5.50 2.44 10.46
CA LEU A 61 -4.69 2.59 9.25
C LEU A 61 -3.22 2.90 9.57
N LEU A 62 -2.95 3.72 10.60
CA LEU A 62 -1.59 4.05 11.05
C LEU A 62 -0.88 2.86 11.69
N LEU A 63 -1.63 2.02 12.41
CA LEU A 63 -1.08 0.83 13.06
C LEU A 63 -0.82 -0.33 12.10
N LYS A 64 -1.28 -0.25 10.84
CA LYS A 64 -1.13 -1.33 9.87
C LYS A 64 0.32 -1.41 9.39
N PRO A 65 1.11 -2.44 9.78
CA PRO A 65 2.47 -2.57 9.30
C PRO A 65 2.48 -2.82 7.80
N SER A 66 3.50 -2.30 7.10
CA SER A 66 3.73 -2.68 5.70
C SER A 66 3.89 -4.19 5.61
N LYS A 67 3.07 -4.76 4.73
CA LYS A 67 2.81 -6.18 4.60
C LYS A 67 3.77 -6.86 3.64
N ILE A 68 4.80 -6.17 3.14
CA ILE A 68 5.59 -6.70 2.02
C ILE A 68 7.07 -6.56 2.32
N ARG A 69 7.74 -7.70 2.22
CA ARG A 69 9.17 -7.88 2.42
C ARG A 69 9.80 -8.50 1.18
N VAL A 70 10.93 -7.96 0.80
CA VAL A 70 11.75 -8.44 -0.30
C VAL A 70 13.01 -9.06 0.29
N TYR A 71 13.32 -10.30 -0.11
CA TYR A 71 14.51 -11.03 0.29
C TYR A 71 15.41 -11.23 -0.94
N PRO A 72 16.38 -10.32 -1.18
CA PRO A 72 17.21 -10.35 -2.38
C PRO A 72 18.03 -11.63 -2.50
N TYR A 73 18.67 -12.05 -1.40
CA TYR A 73 19.51 -13.25 -1.37
C TYR A 73 18.73 -14.54 -1.58
N GLY A 74 17.52 -14.60 -1.02
CA GLY A 74 16.61 -15.72 -1.22
C GLY A 74 15.85 -15.69 -2.54
N LYS A 75 15.98 -14.62 -3.33
CA LYS A 75 15.20 -14.36 -4.56
C LYS A 75 13.70 -14.56 -4.37
N ILE A 76 13.19 -14.10 -3.22
CA ILE A 76 11.77 -14.23 -2.88
C ILE A 76 11.17 -12.87 -2.47
N LEU A 77 9.92 -12.66 -2.88
CA LEU A 77 9.06 -11.57 -2.43
C LEU A 77 7.97 -12.17 -1.55
N LYS A 78 7.91 -11.75 -0.29
CA LYS A 78 6.90 -12.21 0.68
C LYS A 78 5.90 -11.11 0.96
N VAL A 79 4.62 -11.45 0.83
CA VAL A 79 3.51 -10.63 1.30
C VAL A 79 3.05 -11.17 2.67
N ASP A 80 3.62 -10.63 3.74
CA ASP A 80 3.20 -10.84 5.13
C ASP A 80 1.80 -10.25 5.37
N VAL A 81 0.76 -11.08 5.31
CA VAL A 81 -0.58 -10.71 5.76
C VAL A 81 -0.75 -11.06 7.25
N PRO A 82 -0.66 -10.09 8.18
CA PRO A 82 -0.88 -10.38 9.60
C PRO A 82 -2.32 -10.88 9.81
N GLY A 83 -2.45 -12.01 10.53
CA GLY A 83 -3.74 -12.58 10.96
C GLY A 83 -4.27 -13.75 10.12
N ARG A 84 -3.70 -14.06 8.95
CA ARG A 84 -3.98 -15.31 8.22
C ARG A 84 -2.74 -16.20 8.24
N GLY A 85 -2.64 -17.07 9.22
CA GLY A 85 -1.54 -18.04 9.36
C GLY A 85 -1.45 -19.12 8.27
N ARG A 86 -1.97 -18.88 7.04
CA ARG A 86 -2.05 -19.91 5.98
C ARG A 86 -1.79 -19.44 4.55
N TYR A 87 -1.66 -18.15 4.27
CA TYR A 87 -1.30 -17.66 2.93
C TYR A 87 -0.22 -16.59 3.04
N GLN A 88 1.01 -17.05 3.21
CA GLN A 88 2.18 -16.26 2.81
C GLN A 88 2.29 -16.44 1.30
N ASP A 89 1.76 -15.49 0.55
CA ASP A 89 2.05 -15.42 -0.88
C ASP A 89 3.55 -15.10 -1.00
N THR A 90 4.34 -16.15 -1.15
CA THR A 90 5.78 -16.10 -1.38
C THR A 90 6.00 -16.32 -2.86
N PHE A 91 6.46 -15.29 -3.55
CA PHE A 91 6.78 -15.36 -4.97
C PHE A 91 8.28 -15.55 -5.13
N ASP A 92 8.68 -16.63 -5.78
CA ASP A 92 10.03 -16.74 -6.30
C ASP A 92 10.20 -15.72 -7.43
N PHE A 93 11.36 -15.09 -7.50
CA PHE A 93 11.65 -14.15 -8.58
C PHE A 93 11.50 -14.81 -9.96
N ASN A 94 11.78 -16.10 -10.10
CA ASN A 94 11.58 -16.82 -11.37
C ASN A 94 10.11 -16.88 -11.82
N GLN A 95 9.16 -16.72 -10.89
CA GLN A 95 7.73 -16.68 -11.18
C GLN A 95 7.25 -15.26 -11.49
N ILE A 96 8.03 -14.23 -11.19
CA ILE A 96 7.64 -12.84 -11.41
C ILE A 96 7.87 -12.47 -12.87
N LEU A 97 6.78 -12.11 -13.55
CA LEU A 97 6.79 -11.64 -14.94
C LEU A 97 7.15 -10.14 -15.03
N GLY A 98 6.86 -9.38 -13.97
CA GLY A 98 7.21 -7.98 -13.85
C GLY A 98 6.28 -7.22 -12.91
N PHE A 99 6.47 -5.90 -12.87
CA PHE A 99 5.65 -4.99 -12.08
C PHE A 99 4.72 -4.18 -12.98
N GLU A 100 3.47 -4.03 -12.57
CA GLU A 100 2.47 -3.27 -13.29
C GLU A 100 1.98 -2.11 -12.45
N LEU A 101 1.93 -0.93 -13.07
CA LEU A 101 1.47 0.29 -12.42
C LEU A 101 0.13 0.71 -13.02
N GLU A 102 -0.91 0.69 -12.21
CA GLU A 102 -2.23 1.16 -12.57
C GLU A 102 -2.47 2.52 -11.92
N ALA A 103 -2.75 3.54 -12.73
CA ALA A 103 -3.11 4.86 -12.24
C ALA A 103 -4.62 5.06 -12.40
N LEU A 104 -5.30 5.33 -11.28
CA LEU A 104 -6.71 5.67 -11.27
C LEU A 104 -6.88 7.19 -11.20
N SER A 105 -7.67 7.73 -12.11
CA SER A 105 -8.06 9.14 -12.11
C SER A 105 -9.53 9.30 -12.44
N PHE A 106 -10.20 10.25 -11.81
CA PHE A 106 -11.57 10.62 -12.12
C PHE A 106 -11.64 12.11 -12.40
N ALA A 107 -12.26 12.50 -13.53
CA ALA A 107 -12.37 13.90 -13.95
C ALA A 107 -11.03 14.69 -13.89
N ARG A 108 -9.92 14.06 -14.33
CA ARG A 108 -8.52 14.58 -14.26
C ARG A 108 -7.93 14.72 -12.85
N ILE A 109 -8.67 14.36 -11.81
CA ILE A 109 -8.17 14.30 -10.43
C ILE A 109 -7.50 12.93 -10.22
N PRO A 110 -6.21 12.86 -9.86
CA PRO A 110 -5.55 11.60 -9.55
C PRO A 110 -6.14 11.02 -8.26
N LEU A 111 -6.77 9.85 -8.36
CA LEU A 111 -7.32 9.12 -7.21
C LEU A 111 -6.27 8.19 -6.59
N GLY A 112 -5.27 7.78 -7.35
CA GLY A 112 -4.13 7.05 -6.84
C GLY A 112 -3.38 6.30 -7.93
N ALA A 113 -2.18 5.86 -7.58
CA ALA A 113 -1.41 4.89 -8.33
C ALA A 113 -1.24 3.64 -7.47
N TYR A 114 -1.41 2.48 -8.09
CA TYR A 114 -1.35 1.16 -7.49
C TYR A 114 -0.26 0.38 -8.20
N LEU A 115 0.61 -0.24 -7.42
CA LEU A 115 1.67 -1.11 -7.91
C LEU A 115 1.24 -2.55 -7.65
N TYR A 116 1.33 -3.38 -8.69
CA TYR A 116 1.06 -4.80 -8.64
C TYR A 116 2.29 -5.58 -9.10
N VAL A 117 2.50 -6.76 -8.53
CA VAL A 117 3.40 -7.77 -9.09
C VAL A 117 2.58 -8.71 -9.95
N LYS A 118 3.02 -8.93 -11.19
CA LYS A 118 2.55 -10.01 -12.05
C LYS A 118 3.42 -11.21 -11.80
N ALA A 119 2.81 -12.32 -11.39
CA ALA A 119 3.50 -13.58 -11.20
C ALA A 119 2.73 -14.72 -11.86
N THR A 120 3.45 -15.78 -12.21
CA THR A 120 2.86 -17.04 -12.65
C THR A 120 2.65 -17.92 -11.44
N ASP A 121 1.40 -18.27 -11.16
CA ASP A 121 1.06 -19.23 -10.11
C ASP A 121 1.59 -20.63 -10.47
N ASN A 122 1.65 -21.55 -9.50
CA ASN A 122 2.10 -22.94 -9.66
C ASN A 122 1.27 -23.72 -10.71
N THR A 123 0.12 -23.18 -11.11
CA THR A 123 -0.77 -23.73 -12.16
C THR A 123 -0.47 -23.17 -13.56
N GLY A 124 0.54 -22.32 -13.72
CA GLY A 124 0.90 -21.67 -14.99
C GLY A 124 0.01 -20.47 -15.36
N LYS A 125 -0.87 -20.02 -14.46
CA LYS A 125 -1.76 -18.88 -14.69
C LYS A 125 -1.12 -17.59 -14.20
N GLU A 126 -1.28 -16.52 -14.98
CA GLU A 126 -0.87 -15.19 -14.56
C GLU A 126 -1.81 -14.65 -13.47
N THR A 127 -1.23 -14.22 -12.36
CA THR A 127 -1.91 -13.57 -11.25
C THR A 127 -1.31 -12.19 -10.98
N LYS A 128 -2.15 -11.27 -10.50
CA LYS A 128 -1.74 -9.93 -10.07
C LYS A 128 -1.92 -9.79 -8.57
N HIS A 129 -0.84 -9.46 -7.86
CA HIS A 129 -0.87 -9.24 -6.42
C HIS A 129 -0.52 -7.79 -6.08
N PHE A 130 -1.30 -7.20 -5.18
CA PHE A 130 -1.14 -5.81 -4.78
C PHE A 130 0.13 -5.62 -3.93
N LEU A 131 1.00 -4.70 -4.37
CA LEU A 131 2.23 -4.35 -3.66
C LEU A 131 2.12 -3.08 -2.82
N GLY A 132 1.43 -2.08 -3.34
CA GLY A 132 1.37 -0.79 -2.67
C GLY A 132 0.59 0.24 -3.46
N SER A 133 0.22 1.32 -2.79
CA SER A 133 -0.45 2.44 -3.43
C SER A 133 0.05 3.76 -2.89
N SER A 134 -0.07 4.81 -3.71
CA SER A 134 0.31 6.18 -3.39
C SER A 134 -0.57 7.17 -4.16
N PHE A 135 -0.70 8.39 -3.65
CA PHE A 135 -1.41 9.47 -4.33
C PHE A 135 -0.75 9.93 -5.64
N GLY A 136 0.51 9.54 -5.91
CA GLY A 136 1.23 9.94 -7.12
C GLY A 136 1.91 8.78 -7.86
N LYS A 137 1.78 8.78 -9.19
CA LYS A 137 2.42 7.80 -10.10
C LYS A 137 3.94 7.77 -9.95
N LYS A 138 4.59 8.93 -9.79
CA LYS A 138 6.05 9.04 -9.70
C LYS A 138 6.65 8.16 -8.59
N LYS A 139 6.08 8.20 -7.38
CA LYS A 139 6.57 7.41 -6.24
C LYS A 139 6.42 5.89 -6.47
N MET A 140 5.30 5.46 -7.09
CA MET A 140 5.09 4.05 -7.44
C MET A 140 6.00 3.60 -8.58
N GLN A 141 6.29 4.49 -9.53
CA GLN A 141 7.24 4.21 -10.61
C GLN A 141 8.66 4.06 -10.07
N GLU A 142 9.08 4.96 -9.18
CA GLU A 142 10.40 4.86 -8.54
C GLU A 142 10.51 3.58 -7.69
N LEU A 143 9.47 3.25 -6.91
CA LEU A 143 9.42 1.97 -6.20
C LEU A 143 9.51 0.77 -7.15
N SER A 144 8.78 0.78 -8.27
CA SER A 144 8.85 -0.27 -9.30
C SER A 144 10.27 -0.41 -9.86
N ASN A 145 10.94 0.72 -10.14
CA ASN A 145 12.30 0.72 -10.66
C ASN A 145 13.30 0.18 -9.62
N GLU A 146 13.11 0.51 -8.33
CA GLU A 146 13.93 -0.05 -7.25
C GLU A 146 13.75 -1.57 -7.13
N LEU A 147 12.51 -2.06 -7.23
CA LEU A 147 12.21 -3.49 -7.23
C LEU A 147 12.80 -4.20 -8.44
N ASP A 148 12.68 -3.63 -9.64
CA ASP A 148 13.30 -4.16 -10.87
C ASP A 148 14.82 -4.23 -10.77
N GLN A 149 15.46 -3.26 -10.09
CA GLN A 149 16.90 -3.29 -9.87
C GLN A 149 17.34 -4.43 -8.96
N ILE A 150 16.53 -4.78 -7.96
CA ILE A 150 16.80 -5.94 -7.08
C ILE A 150 16.51 -7.24 -7.84
N PHE A 151 15.48 -7.24 -8.68
CA PHE A 151 15.09 -8.39 -9.47
C PHE A 151 16.14 -8.79 -10.51
N LYS A 152 16.79 -7.81 -11.14
CA LYS A 152 17.79 -8.01 -12.20
C LYS A 152 19.22 -8.22 -11.67
N GLN A 153 19.43 -8.25 -10.36
CA GLN A 153 20.73 -8.60 -9.74
C GLN A 153 20.93 -10.12 -9.69
#